data_AF-A0A7K3EC23-F1
#
_entry.id   AF-A0A7K3EC23-F1
#
_cell.length_a   1.000
_cell.length_b   1.000
_cell.length_c   1.000
_cell.angle_alpha   90.00
_cell.angle_beta   90.00
_cell.angle_gamma   90.00
#
_symmetry.space_group_name_H-M   'P 1'
#
loop_
_entity.id
_entity.type
_entity.pdbx_description
1 polymer ?
#
loop_
_entity_poly.entity_id
_entity_poly.type
_entity_poly.pdbx_seq_one_letter_code
_entity_poly.pdbx_strand_id
1 'polypeptide(L)'
;MSVTPDPLCRVVITYSRAEQHHRKTFRRHVADLERSGVEFFDDQDIPPGAPWETTLFGKLESADIIVLLLSSNYVSSDFCMEQEVPRALRRWKAGECQVFPVNVAPFDLTERSPLRQLQWIPSGRSVTEQGAAAAREWRRVAQELRKVVEGLGAATGGAASAAGPAVAPASAANPASYAPGAGGTAPGHRPPTVTNSVEGGIVSGTVVQAGEIAGNVIIGSPQHPPADGPGS
;
A
#
# COMPACT_ATOMS: atom_id res chain seq x y z
N MET A 1 -3.63 -30.15 -15.49
CA MET A 1 -3.69 -28.92 -14.66
C MET A 1 -2.28 -28.36 -14.63
N SER A 2 -2.00 -27.29 -15.38
CA SER A 2 -0.66 -26.67 -15.32
C SER A 2 -0.54 -25.95 -13.99
N VAL A 3 0.35 -26.43 -13.13
CA VAL A 3 0.78 -25.71 -11.93
C VAL A 3 1.62 -24.54 -12.43
N THR A 4 1.12 -23.32 -12.27
CA THR A 4 1.95 -22.13 -12.47
C THR A 4 3.03 -22.16 -11.39
N PRO A 5 4.32 -22.12 -11.74
CA PRO A 5 5.37 -22.08 -10.73
C PRO A 5 5.18 -20.87 -9.82
N ASP A 6 5.46 -21.03 -8.53
CA ASP A 6 5.42 -19.91 -7.60
C ASP A 6 6.40 -18.81 -8.05
N PRO A 7 5.98 -17.53 -7.95
CA PRO A 7 6.84 -16.42 -8.33
C PRO A 7 8.06 -16.34 -7.40
N LEU A 8 9.17 -15.79 -7.92
CA LEU A 8 10.38 -15.59 -7.13
C LEU A 8 10.19 -14.55 -6.01
N CYS A 9 9.31 -13.58 -6.24
CA CYS A 9 8.95 -12.54 -5.28
C CYS A 9 7.61 -11.93 -5.70
N ARG A 10 6.74 -11.64 -4.73
CA ARG A 10 5.46 -10.96 -4.92
C ARG A 10 5.56 -9.51 -4.46
N VAL A 11 5.32 -8.58 -5.39
CA VAL A 11 5.38 -7.13 -5.15
C VAL A 11 3.99 -6.53 -5.35
N VAL A 12 3.47 -5.86 -4.33
CA VAL A 12 2.22 -5.09 -4.44
C VAL A 12 2.53 -3.59 -4.50
N ILE A 13 1.92 -2.88 -5.45
CA ILE A 13 2.10 -1.44 -5.64
C ILE A 13 0.85 -0.73 -5.14
N THR A 14 1.00 0.10 -4.12
CA THR A 14 -0.03 1.02 -3.64
C THR A 14 0.30 2.43 -4.10
N TYR A 15 -0.71 3.18 -4.52
CA TYR A 15 -0.56 4.51 -5.09
C TYR A 15 -1.90 5.26 -5.05
N SER A 16 -1.87 6.58 -5.15
CA SER A 16 -3.10 7.35 -5.32
C SER A 16 -3.63 7.21 -6.74
N ARG A 17 -4.92 6.87 -6.91
CA ARG A 17 -5.54 6.75 -8.23
C ARG A 17 -5.49 8.05 -9.05
N ALA A 18 -5.34 9.20 -8.40
CA ALA A 18 -5.13 10.49 -9.06
C ALA A 18 -3.81 10.53 -9.88
N GLU A 19 -2.87 9.62 -9.59
CA GLU A 19 -1.51 9.64 -10.12
C GLU A 19 -1.12 8.33 -10.81
N GLN A 20 -2.07 7.68 -11.50
CA GLN A 20 -1.84 6.45 -12.28
C GLN A 20 -0.64 6.51 -13.24
N HIS A 21 -0.27 7.70 -13.71
CA HIS A 21 0.88 7.90 -14.58
C HIS A 21 2.22 7.54 -13.90
N HIS A 22 2.36 7.77 -12.58
CA HIS A 22 3.52 7.32 -11.82
C HIS A 22 3.57 5.80 -11.72
N ARG A 23 2.45 5.14 -11.44
CA ARG A 23 2.34 3.67 -11.47
C ARG A 23 2.76 3.08 -12.80
N LYS A 24 2.27 3.64 -13.93
CA LYS A 24 2.66 3.20 -15.28
C LYS A 24 4.15 3.38 -15.53
N THR A 25 4.72 4.50 -15.08
CA THR A 25 6.16 4.77 -15.22
C THR A 25 6.98 3.80 -14.39
N PHE A 26 6.62 3.59 -13.13
CA PHE A 26 7.25 2.61 -12.25
C PHE A 26 7.26 1.21 -12.89
N ARG A 27 6.09 0.70 -13.31
CA ARG A 27 5.94 -0.59 -14.00
C ARG A 27 6.89 -0.72 -15.21
N ARG A 28 7.02 0.32 -16.04
CA ARG A 28 7.98 0.31 -17.17
C ARG A 28 9.43 0.18 -16.73
N HIS A 29 9.82 0.84 -15.65
CA HIS A 29 11.19 0.80 -15.13
C HIS A 29 11.53 -0.54 -14.47
N VAL A 30 10.54 -1.26 -13.93
CA VAL A 30 10.72 -2.57 -13.29
C VAL A 30 10.37 -3.76 -14.20
N ALA A 31 10.05 -3.53 -15.48
CA ALA A 31 9.63 -4.57 -16.42
C ALA A 31 10.66 -5.72 -16.59
N ASP A 32 11.94 -5.44 -16.33
CA ASP A 32 12.99 -6.46 -16.35
C ASP A 32 12.87 -7.44 -15.16
N LEU A 33 12.47 -6.96 -13.97
CA LEU A 33 12.19 -7.80 -12.80
C LEU A 33 10.97 -8.70 -13.04
N GLU A 34 9.96 -8.19 -13.73
CA GLU A 34 8.77 -8.97 -14.08
C GLU A 34 9.13 -10.14 -15.02
N ARG A 35 10.01 -9.88 -16.01
CA ARG A 35 10.57 -10.93 -16.88
C ARG A 35 11.44 -11.93 -16.13
N SER A 36 12.11 -11.50 -15.07
CA SER A 36 12.93 -12.36 -14.24
C SER A 36 12.13 -13.14 -13.19
N GLY A 37 10.78 -13.11 -13.22
CA GLY A 37 9.92 -13.94 -12.37
C GLY A 37 9.41 -13.25 -11.10
N VAL A 38 9.53 -11.92 -10.99
CA VAL A 38 8.85 -11.14 -9.94
C VAL A 38 7.40 -10.87 -10.34
N GLU A 39 6.44 -11.27 -9.52
CA GLU A 39 5.02 -10.96 -9.73
C GLU A 39 4.73 -9.55 -9.21
N PHE A 40 4.20 -8.69 -10.07
CA PHE A 40 3.72 -7.36 -9.68
C PHE A 40 2.19 -7.33 -9.71
N PHE A 41 1.59 -6.75 -8.68
CA PHE A 41 0.15 -6.60 -8.55
C PHE A 41 -0.23 -5.19 -8.08
N ASP A 42 -1.29 -4.64 -8.65
CA ASP A 42 -1.96 -3.42 -8.20
C ASP A 42 -3.46 -3.45 -8.47
N ASP A 43 -4.18 -2.40 -8.08
CA ASP A 43 -5.64 -2.34 -8.17
C ASP A 43 -6.19 -2.45 -9.61
N GLN A 44 -5.37 -2.16 -10.64
CA GLN A 44 -5.76 -2.30 -12.05
C GLN A 44 -5.69 -3.76 -12.54
N ASP A 45 -5.02 -4.63 -11.80
CA ASP A 45 -4.92 -6.06 -12.11
C ASP A 45 -6.15 -6.83 -11.58
N ILE A 46 -7.05 -6.16 -10.85
CA ILE A 46 -8.29 -6.75 -10.35
C ILE A 46 -9.32 -6.85 -11.49
N PRO A 47 -9.82 -8.06 -11.83
CA PRO A 47 -10.79 -8.23 -12.89
C PRO A 47 -12.11 -7.49 -12.60
N PRO A 48 -12.79 -6.93 -13.62
CA PRO A 48 -14.13 -6.37 -13.45
C PRO A 48 -15.09 -7.40 -12.82
N GLY A 49 -15.81 -6.98 -11.77
CA GLY A 49 -16.74 -7.83 -11.02
C GLY A 49 -16.12 -8.63 -9.87
N ALA A 50 -14.80 -8.63 -9.72
CA ALA A 50 -14.15 -9.21 -8.54
C ALA A 50 -14.38 -8.32 -7.30
N PRO A 51 -14.38 -8.90 -6.08
CA PRO A 51 -14.52 -8.14 -4.83
C PRO A 51 -13.25 -7.32 -4.57
N TRP A 52 -13.22 -6.09 -5.09
CA TRP A 52 -12.05 -5.24 -5.18
C TRP A 52 -11.23 -5.15 -3.88
N GLU A 53 -11.86 -4.77 -2.76
CA GLU A 53 -11.18 -4.62 -1.46
C GLU A 53 -10.57 -5.94 -0.97
N THR A 54 -11.37 -7.01 -0.98
CA THR A 54 -10.94 -8.34 -0.54
C THR A 54 -9.77 -8.85 -1.37
N THR A 55 -9.79 -8.64 -2.69
CA THR A 55 -8.70 -9.04 -3.58
C THR A 55 -7.43 -8.25 -3.30
N LEU A 56 -7.53 -6.93 -3.17
CA LEU A 56 -6.38 -6.07 -2.88
C LEU A 56 -5.75 -6.39 -1.52
N PHE A 57 -6.58 -6.53 -0.48
CA PHE A 57 -6.10 -6.88 0.85
C PHE A 57 -5.48 -8.28 0.89
N GLY A 58 -6.05 -9.28 0.20
CA GLY A 58 -5.43 -10.60 0.09
C GLY A 58 -4.05 -10.56 -0.57
N LYS A 59 -3.85 -9.68 -1.55
CA LYS A 59 -2.55 -9.45 -2.18
C LYS A 59 -1.57 -8.73 -1.25
N LEU A 60 -2.01 -7.71 -0.51
CA LEU A 60 -1.19 -7.05 0.52
C LEU A 60 -0.76 -8.03 1.64
N GLU A 61 -1.63 -8.96 2.03
CA GLU A 61 -1.35 -9.99 3.05
C GLU A 61 -0.44 -11.13 2.56
N SER A 62 -0.22 -11.26 1.25
CA SER A 62 0.69 -12.28 0.67
C SER A 62 1.93 -11.70 -0.02
N ALA A 63 2.06 -10.38 -0.07
CA ALA A 63 3.21 -9.70 -0.66
C ALA A 63 4.49 -9.93 0.15
N ASP A 64 5.61 -10.11 -0.56
CA ASP A 64 6.97 -10.10 0.01
C ASP A 64 7.51 -8.66 0.08
N ILE A 65 7.11 -7.81 -0.88
CA ILE A 65 7.44 -6.38 -0.91
C ILE A 65 6.16 -5.57 -1.17
N ILE A 66 5.94 -4.54 -0.37
CA ILE A 66 4.87 -3.56 -0.59
C ILE A 66 5.50 -2.23 -0.98
N VAL A 67 5.28 -1.80 -2.22
CA VAL A 67 5.74 -0.52 -2.75
C VAL A 67 4.69 0.55 -2.47
N LEU A 68 5.11 1.69 -1.90
CA LEU A 68 4.24 2.84 -1.66
C LEU A 68 4.67 3.98 -2.57
N LEU A 69 3.87 4.38 -3.56
CA LEU A 69 4.16 5.56 -4.39
C LEU A 69 3.60 6.81 -3.67
N LEU A 70 4.45 7.44 -2.87
CA LEU A 70 4.09 8.53 -1.96
C LEU A 70 4.00 9.89 -2.67
N SER A 71 2.92 10.61 -2.37
CA SER A 71 2.57 11.93 -2.87
C SER A 71 1.59 12.63 -1.93
N SER A 72 1.29 13.90 -2.16
CA SER A 72 0.25 14.62 -1.42
C SER A 72 -1.11 13.92 -1.53
N ASN A 73 -1.46 13.43 -2.72
CA ASN A 73 -2.71 12.70 -2.97
C ASN A 73 -2.75 11.32 -2.31
N TYR A 74 -1.60 10.69 -2.08
CA TYR A 74 -1.50 9.43 -1.35
C TYR A 74 -1.73 9.67 0.14
N VAL A 75 -1.04 10.65 0.73
CA VAL A 75 -1.14 10.92 2.18
C VAL A 75 -2.46 11.57 2.58
N SER A 76 -3.20 12.16 1.63
CA SER A 76 -4.55 12.68 1.85
C SER A 76 -5.66 11.67 1.58
N SER A 77 -5.32 10.43 1.19
CA SER A 77 -6.31 9.39 0.92
C SER A 77 -6.57 8.56 2.17
N ASP A 78 -7.79 8.64 2.70
CA ASP A 78 -8.21 7.84 3.86
C ASP A 78 -8.05 6.34 3.58
N PHE A 79 -8.35 5.88 2.36
CA PHE A 79 -8.16 4.48 1.99
C PHE A 79 -6.68 4.06 2.12
N CYS A 80 -5.75 4.84 1.55
CA CYS A 80 -4.33 4.53 1.65
C CYS A 80 -3.84 4.58 3.12
N MET A 81 -4.17 5.65 3.83
CA MET A 81 -3.64 5.92 5.17
C MET A 81 -4.29 5.10 6.28
N GLU A 82 -5.58 4.80 6.19
CA GLU A 82 -6.33 4.08 7.22
C GLU A 82 -6.46 2.58 6.93
N GLN A 83 -6.33 2.16 5.67
CA GLN A 83 -6.49 0.74 5.31
C GLN A 83 -5.18 0.09 4.85
N GLU A 84 -4.50 0.65 3.85
CA GLU A 84 -3.33 0.00 3.24
C GLU A 84 -2.08 0.12 4.13
N VAL A 85 -1.76 1.35 4.55
CA VAL A 85 -0.56 1.65 5.35
C VAL A 85 -0.51 0.87 6.67
N PRO A 86 -1.59 0.78 7.48
CA PRO A 86 -1.54 0.02 8.72
C PRO A 86 -1.22 -1.47 8.51
N ARG A 87 -1.75 -2.07 7.44
CA ARG A 87 -1.47 -3.47 7.09
C ARG A 87 -0.01 -3.65 6.67
N ALA A 88 0.48 -2.80 5.78
CA ALA A 88 1.87 -2.83 5.33
C ALA A 88 2.85 -2.66 6.52
N LEU A 89 2.58 -1.71 7.41
CA LEU A 89 3.44 -1.45 8.56
C LEU A 89 3.37 -2.55 9.62
N ARG A 90 2.22 -3.17 9.83
CA ARG A 90 2.09 -4.34 10.71
C ARG A 90 2.99 -5.47 10.23
N ARG A 91 2.88 -5.85 8.95
CA ARG A 91 3.65 -6.95 8.36
C ARG A 91 5.14 -6.64 8.32
N TRP A 92 5.51 -5.40 7.98
CA TRP A 92 6.89 -4.93 8.02
C TRP A 92 7.51 -5.03 9.43
N LYS A 93 6.79 -4.56 10.46
CA LYS A 93 7.25 -4.66 11.87
C LYS A 93 7.38 -6.10 12.34
N ALA A 94 6.57 -7.01 11.80
CA ALA A 94 6.66 -8.45 12.07
C ALA A 94 7.77 -9.16 11.26
N GLY A 95 8.44 -8.47 10.32
CA GLY A 95 9.43 -9.06 9.44
C GLY A 95 8.84 -9.96 8.34
N GLU A 96 7.53 -9.88 8.11
CA GLU A 96 6.80 -10.73 7.16
C GLU A 96 6.84 -10.19 5.72
N CYS A 97 7.14 -8.91 5.55
CA CYS A 97 7.35 -8.29 4.24
C CYS A 97 8.33 -7.12 4.35
N GLN A 98 8.87 -6.69 3.22
CA GLN A 98 9.58 -5.41 3.09
C GLN A 98 8.59 -4.32 2.67
N VAL A 99 8.80 -3.10 3.15
CA VAL A 99 8.08 -1.91 2.65
C VAL A 99 9.08 -1.04 1.91
N PHE A 100 8.74 -0.66 0.68
CA PHE A 100 9.60 0.08 -0.24
C PHE A 100 8.91 1.39 -0.66
N PRO A 101 9.07 2.47 0.12
CA PRO A 101 8.42 3.74 -0.19
C PRO A 101 9.19 4.52 -1.26
N VAL A 102 8.46 5.06 -2.23
CA VAL A 102 8.98 5.85 -3.34
C VAL A 102 8.39 7.25 -3.28
N ASN A 103 9.23 8.27 -3.15
CA ASN A 103 8.81 9.67 -3.14
C ASN A 103 8.58 10.17 -4.58
N VAL A 104 7.34 10.02 -5.08
CA VAL A 104 7.02 10.35 -6.48
C VAL A 104 6.66 11.82 -6.68
N ALA A 105 6.01 12.44 -5.70
CA ALA A 105 5.64 13.86 -5.71
C ALA A 105 5.73 14.45 -4.30
N PRO A 106 5.86 15.79 -4.15
CA PRO A 106 6.00 16.42 -2.83
C PRO A 106 4.81 16.12 -1.92
N PHE A 107 5.09 15.87 -0.65
CA PHE A 107 4.12 15.74 0.42
C PHE A 107 4.74 16.22 1.74
N ASP A 108 3.89 16.51 2.71
CA ASP A 108 4.31 16.79 4.08
C ASP A 108 3.65 15.80 5.03
N LEU A 109 4.37 15.45 6.11
CA LEU A 109 3.91 14.51 7.11
C LEU A 109 3.93 15.16 8.49
N THR A 110 2.78 15.12 9.15
CA THR A 110 2.71 15.48 10.57
C THR A 110 3.59 14.57 11.42
N GLU A 111 4.00 15.04 12.59
CA GLU A 111 4.80 14.28 13.56
C GLU A 111 4.18 12.93 13.96
N ARG A 112 2.85 12.81 13.85
CA ARG A 112 2.11 11.58 14.20
C ARG A 112 1.98 10.60 13.04
N SER A 113 2.44 10.97 11.84
CA SER A 113 2.28 10.11 10.67
C SER A 113 3.09 8.82 10.83
N PRO A 114 2.45 7.65 10.65
CA PRO A 114 3.13 6.36 10.81
C PRO A 114 4.16 6.11 9.70
N LEU A 115 4.12 6.88 8.60
CA LEU A 115 5.10 6.80 7.51
C LEU A 115 6.47 7.37 7.87
N ARG A 116 6.58 8.20 8.92
CA ARG A 116 7.86 8.81 9.34
C ARG A 116 8.91 7.81 9.83
N GLN A 117 8.49 6.60 10.19
CA GLN A 117 9.40 5.53 10.60
C GLN A 117 10.12 4.87 9.40
N LEU A 118 9.75 5.22 8.16
CA LEU A 118 10.28 4.63 6.94
C LEU A 118 11.23 5.60 6.22
N GLN A 119 12.28 5.04 5.62
CA GLN A 119 13.08 5.78 4.63
C GLN A 119 12.48 5.57 3.24
N TRP A 120 12.46 6.64 2.45
CA TRP A 120 11.96 6.62 1.06
C TRP A 120 13.05 6.97 0.06
N ILE A 121 12.82 6.58 -1.19
CA ILE A 121 13.67 6.92 -2.33
C ILE A 121 12.89 7.70 -3.41
N PRO A 122 13.41 8.80 -3.94
CA PRO A 122 14.59 9.56 -3.49
C PRO A 122 14.39 10.15 -2.09
N SER A 123 15.45 10.23 -1.27
CA SER A 123 15.38 10.78 0.09
C SER A 123 15.27 12.31 0.13
N GLY A 124 15.63 12.99 -0.95
CA GLY A 124 15.49 14.44 -1.12
C GLY A 124 14.27 14.80 -1.96
N ARG A 125 14.48 15.65 -2.96
CA ARG A 125 13.45 16.08 -3.92
C ARG A 125 12.78 14.87 -4.58
N SER A 126 11.45 14.92 -4.66
CA SER A 126 10.62 13.88 -5.26
C SER A 126 10.95 13.66 -6.72
N VAL A 127 10.51 12.55 -7.30
CA VAL A 127 10.75 12.28 -8.72
C VAL A 127 10.19 13.39 -9.63
N THR A 128 9.02 13.96 -9.33
CA THR A 128 8.43 15.05 -10.14
C THR A 128 9.20 16.36 -10.02
N GLU A 129 9.83 16.64 -8.88
CA GLU A 129 10.63 17.84 -8.68
C GLU A 129 11.95 17.82 -9.48
N GLN A 130 12.41 16.64 -9.91
CA GLN A 130 13.71 16.48 -10.58
C GLN A 130 13.70 16.96 -12.03
N GLY A 131 12.53 17.24 -12.61
CA GLY A 131 12.42 17.73 -13.99
C GLY A 131 13.12 16.80 -14.99
N ALA A 132 14.10 17.33 -15.73
CA ALA A 132 14.87 16.56 -16.70
C ALA A 132 15.62 15.34 -16.11
N ALA A 133 15.87 15.33 -14.80
CA ALA A 133 16.52 14.24 -14.10
C ALA A 133 15.56 13.12 -13.64
N ALA A 134 14.24 13.27 -13.78
CA ALA A 134 13.26 12.31 -13.28
C ALA A 134 13.48 10.87 -13.81
N ALA A 135 13.88 10.73 -15.08
CA ALA A 135 14.17 9.42 -15.68
C ALA A 135 15.35 8.69 -15.00
N ARG A 136 16.34 9.45 -14.49
CA ARG A 136 17.47 8.88 -13.74
C ARG A 136 17.01 8.44 -12.35
N GLU A 137 16.15 9.21 -11.68
CA GLU A 137 15.62 8.80 -10.37
C GLU A 137 14.72 7.57 -10.48
N TRP A 138 13.87 7.47 -11.51
CA TRP A 138 13.12 6.24 -11.74
C TRP A 138 14.00 5.02 -12.00
N ARG A 139 15.12 5.19 -12.72
CA ARG A 139 16.12 4.12 -12.88
C ARG A 139 16.71 3.73 -11.53
N ARG A 140 17.05 4.70 -10.68
CA ARG A 140 17.58 4.45 -9.34
C ARG A 140 16.57 3.69 -8.47
N VAL A 141 15.30 4.08 -8.50
CA VAL A 141 14.20 3.37 -7.83
C VAL A 141 14.17 1.90 -8.23
N ALA A 142 14.21 1.60 -9.55
CA ALA A 142 14.22 0.22 -10.03
C ALA A 142 15.50 -0.56 -9.63
N GLN A 143 16.65 0.11 -9.60
CA GLN A 143 17.92 -0.49 -9.15
C GLN A 143 17.89 -0.85 -7.66
N GLU A 144 17.35 0.04 -6.81
CA GLU A 144 17.23 -0.27 -5.38
C GLU A 144 16.18 -1.35 -5.12
N LEU A 145 15.04 -1.34 -5.83
CA LEU A 145 14.06 -2.42 -5.71
C LEU A 145 14.66 -3.78 -6.10
N ARG A 146 15.45 -3.82 -7.18
CA ARG A 146 16.15 -5.04 -7.60
C ARG A 146 17.03 -5.59 -6.48
N LYS A 147 17.81 -4.75 -5.79
CA LYS A 147 18.64 -5.19 -4.66
C LYS A 147 17.80 -5.78 -3.52
N VAL A 148 16.63 -5.19 -3.23
CA VAL A 148 15.71 -5.73 -2.21
C VAL A 148 15.20 -7.11 -2.62
N VAL A 149 14.78 -7.28 -3.88
CA VAL A 149 14.34 -8.58 -4.42
C VAL A 149 15.47 -9.62 -4.33
N GLU A 150 16.68 -9.27 -4.76
CA GLU A 150 17.85 -10.16 -4.70
C GLU A 150 18.20 -10.54 -3.26
N GLY A 151 18.10 -9.60 -2.32
CA GLY A 151 18.32 -9.84 -0.89
C GLY A 151 17.34 -10.85 -0.28
N LEU A 152 16.08 -10.83 -0.71
CA LEU A 152 15.08 -11.82 -0.30
C LEU A 152 15.40 -13.21 -0.86
N GLY A 153 15.81 -13.30 -2.13
CA GLY A 153 16.20 -14.57 -2.76
C GLY A 153 17.42 -15.23 -2.10
N ALA A 154 18.42 -14.42 -1.71
CA ALA A 154 19.62 -14.91 -1.03
C ALA A 154 19.32 -15.45 0.39
N ALA A 155 18.40 -14.81 1.14
CA ALA A 155 17.98 -15.28 2.45
C ALA A 155 17.26 -16.64 2.39
N THR A 156 16.43 -16.85 1.36
CA THR A 156 15.71 -18.11 1.13
C THR A 156 16.63 -19.24 0.65
N GLY A 157 17.66 -18.93 -0.16
CA GLY A 157 18.67 -19.89 -0.63
C GLY A 157 19.70 -20.30 0.43
N GLY A 158 19.97 -19.44 1.42
CA GLY A 158 20.92 -19.73 2.51
C GLY A 158 20.40 -20.72 3.55
N ALA A 159 19.09 -20.80 3.78
CA ALA A 159 18.49 -21.75 4.73
C ALA A 159 18.47 -23.20 4.20
N ALA A 160 18.48 -23.41 2.88
CA ALA A 160 18.45 -24.74 2.26
C ALA A 160 19.83 -25.41 2.16
N SER A 161 20.92 -24.71 2.47
CA SER A 161 22.30 -25.21 2.38
C SER A 161 22.98 -25.30 3.76
N ALA A 162 22.28 -25.84 4.76
CA ALA A 162 22.85 -26.15 6.08
C ALA A 162 22.46 -27.54 6.61
N ALA A 163 22.05 -28.47 5.75
CA ALA A 163 21.81 -29.86 6.10
C ALA A 163 22.96 -30.76 5.59
N GLY A 164 24.12 -30.67 6.26
CA GLY A 164 25.13 -31.73 6.26
C GLY A 164 24.77 -32.82 7.28
N PRO A 165 25.24 -34.07 7.12
CA PRO A 165 24.70 -35.21 7.84
C PRO A 165 25.18 -35.20 9.30
N ALA A 166 24.27 -35.01 10.24
CA ALA A 166 24.54 -35.16 11.66
C ALA A 166 24.43 -36.64 12.06
N VAL A 167 25.59 -37.26 12.31
CA VAL A 167 25.73 -38.56 12.97
C VAL A 167 25.42 -38.40 14.47
N ALA A 168 24.54 -39.25 14.99
CA ALA A 168 24.14 -39.31 16.40
C ALA A 168 25.27 -39.86 17.31
N PRO A 169 25.14 -39.69 18.64
CA PRO A 169 24.87 -40.89 19.44
C PRO A 169 23.81 -40.73 20.56
N ALA A 170 23.29 -41.88 20.98
CA ALA A 170 22.42 -42.18 22.13
C ALA A 170 23.15 -41.94 23.49
N SER A 171 22.60 -41.99 24.71
CA SER A 171 21.42 -42.56 25.37
C SER A 171 21.44 -42.06 26.84
N ALA A 172 20.27 -41.90 27.51
CA ALA A 172 19.94 -42.52 28.82
C ALA A 172 18.82 -41.80 29.62
N ALA A 173 17.76 -42.58 29.88
CA ALA A 173 16.96 -42.69 31.11
C ALA A 173 16.20 -41.49 31.75
N ASN A 174 14.87 -41.64 31.78
CA ASN A 174 13.84 -41.05 32.68
C ASN A 174 13.92 -41.70 34.11
N PRO A 175 13.12 -41.41 35.18
CA PRO A 175 11.73 -40.89 35.18
C PRO A 175 11.29 -39.97 36.37
N ALA A 176 10.11 -39.35 36.24
CA ALA A 176 9.07 -39.15 37.30
C ALA A 176 7.98 -38.16 36.79
N SER A 177 6.83 -38.65 36.30
CA SER A 177 5.54 -38.82 37.01
C SER A 177 4.79 -37.52 37.36
N TYR A 178 3.61 -37.29 36.72
CA TYR A 178 2.28 -37.29 37.36
C TYR A 178 1.21 -36.56 36.48
N ALA A 179 0.09 -37.23 36.24
CA ALA A 179 -1.22 -36.72 35.79
C ALA A 179 -2.26 -37.66 36.45
N PRO A 180 -3.56 -37.30 36.70
CA PRO A 180 -4.48 -36.77 35.68
C PRO A 180 -5.69 -35.92 36.20
N GLY A 181 -6.59 -35.52 35.26
CA GLY A 181 -8.03 -35.23 35.50
C GLY A 181 -8.45 -33.79 35.15
N ALA A 182 -9.10 -33.50 34.00
CA ALA A 182 -10.48 -33.76 33.57
C ALA A 182 -11.52 -32.71 34.02
N GLY A 183 -12.20 -32.10 33.02
CA GLY A 183 -13.61 -31.65 33.13
C GLY A 183 -13.87 -30.14 33.18
N GLY A 184 -14.81 -29.65 32.34
CA GLY A 184 -15.63 -28.49 32.68
C GLY A 184 -15.86 -27.42 31.61
N THR A 185 -16.79 -27.72 30.68
CA THR A 185 -17.84 -26.84 30.09
C THR A 185 -17.74 -25.31 30.08
N ALA A 186 -17.99 -24.76 28.89
CA ALA A 186 -18.32 -23.37 28.57
C ALA A 186 -19.63 -22.84 29.17
N PRO A 187 -19.80 -21.50 29.20
CA PRO A 187 -21.08 -20.89 28.85
C PRO A 187 -20.95 -19.78 27.80
N GLY A 188 -22.02 -19.63 27.03
CA GLY A 188 -22.08 -18.83 25.81
C GLY A 188 -22.06 -17.32 26.00
N HIS A 189 -21.63 -16.64 24.94
CA HIS A 189 -21.75 -15.19 24.81
C HIS A 189 -22.64 -14.88 23.61
N ARG A 190 -23.82 -14.32 23.92
CA ARG A 190 -24.79 -13.80 22.96
C ARG A 190 -24.36 -12.38 22.59
N PRO A 191 -24.42 -11.96 21.32
CA PRO A 191 -24.06 -10.59 20.93
C PRO A 191 -25.12 -9.58 21.43
N PRO A 192 -24.74 -8.36 21.85
CA PRO A 192 -25.71 -7.32 22.14
C PRO A 192 -26.27 -6.72 20.85
N THR A 193 -27.60 -6.72 20.76
CA THR A 193 -28.39 -5.90 19.83
C THR A 193 -28.23 -4.43 20.20
N VAL A 194 -27.69 -3.61 19.31
CA VAL A 194 -27.74 -2.15 19.43
C VAL A 194 -29.05 -1.66 18.83
N THR A 195 -29.95 -1.18 19.68
CA THR A 195 -31.15 -0.44 19.27
C THR A 195 -30.84 1.05 19.31
N ASN A 196 -30.99 1.76 18.20
CA ASN A 196 -30.90 3.21 18.16
C ASN A 196 -32.11 3.82 18.88
N SER A 197 -31.85 4.60 19.93
CA SER A 197 -32.79 5.57 20.48
C SER A 197 -32.25 6.97 20.17
N VAL A 198 -33.02 7.76 19.43
CA VAL A 198 -32.76 9.19 19.21
C VAL A 198 -33.57 9.95 20.26
N GLU A 199 -32.90 10.48 21.28
CA GLU A 199 -33.47 11.53 22.13
C GLU A 199 -32.91 12.89 21.69
N GLY A 200 -33.82 13.81 21.37
CA GLY A 200 -33.50 15.16 20.93
C GLY A 200 -32.96 16.00 22.08
N GLY A 201 -31.71 16.44 21.95
CA GLY A 201 -31.12 17.49 22.77
C GLY A 201 -31.09 18.82 22.00
N ILE A 202 -31.72 19.85 22.57
CA ILE A 202 -31.60 21.23 22.09
C ILE A 202 -30.18 21.72 22.41
N VAL A 203 -29.41 22.07 21.39
CA VAL A 203 -28.14 22.80 21.55
C VAL A 203 -28.42 24.28 21.35
N SER A 204 -28.27 25.06 22.42
CA SER A 204 -28.25 26.52 22.36
C SER A 204 -26.81 26.97 22.09
N GLY A 205 -26.58 27.58 20.93
CA GLY A 205 -25.27 28.07 20.51
C GLY A 205 -25.46 29.28 19.58
N THR A 206 -24.62 30.29 19.79
CA THR A 206 -24.70 31.60 19.13
C THR A 206 -24.60 31.49 17.61
N VAL A 207 -25.65 31.93 16.90
CA VAL A 207 -25.59 32.19 15.45
C VAL A 207 -24.74 33.44 15.22
N VAL A 208 -23.57 33.25 14.62
CA VAL A 208 -22.81 34.36 14.01
C VAL A 208 -23.35 34.59 12.60
N GLN A 209 -23.95 35.75 12.43
CA GLN A 209 -24.55 36.25 11.19
C GLN A 209 -23.46 36.49 10.13
N ALA A 210 -23.51 35.74 9.02
CA ALA A 210 -22.72 36.05 7.83
C ALA A 210 -23.43 37.19 7.07
N GLY A 211 -22.71 38.28 6.85
CA GLY A 211 -23.17 39.46 6.15
C GLY A 211 -23.52 39.18 4.69
N GLU A 212 -24.63 39.75 4.26
CA GLU A 212 -25.12 39.81 2.89
C GLU A 212 -24.23 40.78 2.08
N ILE A 213 -23.54 40.27 1.05
CA ILE A 213 -22.93 41.11 0.02
C ILE A 213 -23.86 41.15 -1.19
N ALA A 214 -24.61 42.26 -1.31
CA ALA A 214 -25.34 42.59 -2.52
C ALA A 214 -24.35 42.99 -3.63
N GLY A 215 -24.17 42.12 -4.62
CA GLY A 215 -23.41 42.39 -5.83
C GLY A 215 -23.97 41.58 -6.98
N ASN A 216 -24.61 42.25 -7.94
CA ASN A 216 -25.18 41.63 -9.13
C ASN A 216 -24.09 40.95 -9.97
N VAL A 217 -24.19 39.64 -10.15
CA VAL A 217 -23.41 38.90 -11.16
C VAL A 217 -24.12 39.03 -12.51
N ILE A 218 -23.52 39.80 -13.42
CA ILE A 218 -23.89 39.83 -14.84
C ILE A 218 -23.14 38.69 -15.54
N ILE A 219 -23.86 37.68 -16.03
CA ILE A 219 -23.29 36.61 -16.86
C ILE A 219 -23.25 37.12 -18.31
N GLY A 220 -22.07 37.55 -18.77
CA GLY A 220 -21.83 37.87 -20.18
C GLY A 220 -21.57 36.60 -20.99
N SER A 221 -22.46 36.29 -21.93
CA SER A 221 -22.23 35.27 -22.96
C SER A 221 -21.06 35.68 -23.86
N PRO A 222 -20.12 34.78 -24.22
CA PRO A 222 -19.09 35.09 -25.20
C PRO A 222 -19.73 35.23 -26.60
N GLN A 223 -19.65 36.45 -27.14
CA GLN A 223 -19.96 36.76 -28.53
C GLN A 223 -18.88 36.15 -29.43
N HIS A 224 -19.29 35.29 -30.37
CA HIS A 224 -18.43 34.75 -31.42
C HIS A 224 -18.34 35.80 -32.56
N PRO A 225 -17.14 36.22 -33.00
CA PRO A 225 -17.00 37.10 -34.16
C PRO A 225 -17.31 36.36 -35.48
N PRO A 226 -17.81 37.06 -36.52
CA PRO A 226 -18.22 36.45 -37.79
C PRO A 226 -17.04 35.91 -38.62
N ALA A 227 -17.38 34.95 -39.48
CA ALA A 227 -16.48 34.17 -40.33
C ALA A 227 -15.80 35.01 -41.43
N ASP A 228 -14.47 34.93 -41.49
CA ASP A 228 -13.70 35.27 -42.69
C ASP A 228 -13.82 34.11 -43.70
N GLY A 229 -14.42 34.40 -44.85
CA GLY A 229 -14.43 33.50 -46.00
C GLY A 229 -13.12 33.64 -46.81
N PRO A 230 -12.62 32.58 -47.45
CA PRO A 230 -11.55 32.71 -48.42
C PRO A 230 -12.09 33.12 -49.79
N GLY A 231 -11.38 34.07 -50.41
CA GLY A 231 -11.63 34.54 -51.76
C GLY A 231 -11.44 33.47 -52.83
N SER A 232 -12.20 33.67 -53.90
CA SER A 232 -11.98 33.18 -55.27
C SER A 232 -12.63 34.19 -56.20
#